data_AF-A0A839AV79-F1
#
_entry.id   AF-A0A839AV79-F1
#
_cell.length_a   1.000
_cell.length_b   1.000
_cell.length_c   1.000
_cell.angle_alpha   90.00
_cell.angle_beta   90.00
_cell.angle_gamma   90.00
#
_symmetry.space_group_name_H-M   'P 1'
#
loop_
_entity.id
_entity.type
_entity.pdbx_description
1 polymer ?
#
loop_
_entity_poly.entity_id
_entity_poly.type
_entity_poly.pdbx_seq_one_letter_code
_entity_poly.pdbx_strand_id
1 'polypeptide(L)'
;MLNERQLKIVDLLEQQPRTPGELAQQTGVSGRTILRDIDYLNFTLNGKARIFASGSAGYQLEIFERRSFFQLLQKHDNDDRLLALLLLNTFTPRAQLASALNLPETWVAERLPRLKQRYERTCCLASRPGLGHFIDETEEKRVILLANLLRKDPFLIPLAGITRDNLQHLSTACDNQHRWPLMQGDYLSSLILAIYALRNQLTDEWPQYPGDEIKQIVEHSGLFLGDNAVRTLTGLIEKQHQQAQVISADNVQGLLQRVPGIASLNIIDAQLVENITGHLLRCLAAPVWIAEHRQSSMNNLKAAWPAAFDMSLHFITLLREQLDIPLFDSDLIGLYFACALERHQNERQPIILLSDQNAIATINQLAIERDVLHCRVIIARSLSELVAIREEIEPLLIINNSHYLLDDAVNNYITVKNIITAAGIEQIKHFLATAFIRQQPERFFSAPGSFHYSNVRGESWQHITRQICAQLVAQHHITADEAQRIIAREGEGENLIVNRLAIPHCWSEQERRFRGFFITLAQPVEVNNEVINHVLIACAAADARHELKIFSYLASVLCQHPAEVIAELTGYEAFMELLHKG
;
A
#
# COMPACT_ATOMS: atom_id res chain seq x y z
N MET A 1 -4.94 16.67 -19.55
CA MET A 1 -4.13 15.94 -18.56
C MET A 1 -4.40 16.56 -17.21
N LEU A 2 -4.56 15.74 -16.18
CA LEU A 2 -4.71 16.23 -14.81
C LEU A 2 -3.35 16.69 -14.29
N ASN A 3 -3.33 17.81 -13.58
CA ASN A 3 -2.13 18.25 -12.86
C ASN A 3 -2.04 17.59 -11.46
N GLU A 4 -0.89 17.69 -10.79
CA GLU A 4 -0.67 17.10 -9.46
C GLU A 4 -1.74 17.53 -8.43
N ARG A 5 -2.18 18.79 -8.49
CA ARG A 5 -3.22 19.29 -7.59
C ARG A 5 -4.56 18.61 -7.82
N GLN A 6 -4.94 18.45 -9.10
CA GLN A 6 -6.18 17.77 -9.49
C GLN A 6 -6.15 16.29 -9.13
N LEU A 7 -5.00 15.63 -9.30
CA LEU A 7 -4.79 14.26 -8.83
C LEU A 7 -4.93 14.18 -7.30
N LYS A 8 -4.31 15.11 -6.57
CA LYS A 8 -4.44 15.18 -5.10
C LYS A 8 -5.90 15.37 -4.65
N ILE A 9 -6.69 16.18 -5.34
CA ILE A 9 -8.13 16.35 -5.03
C ILE A 9 -8.88 15.02 -5.23
N VAL A 10 -8.60 14.30 -6.32
CA VAL A 10 -9.22 12.99 -6.58
C VAL A 10 -8.83 11.98 -5.50
N ASP A 11 -7.56 11.90 -5.13
CA ASP A 11 -7.06 11.00 -4.09
C ASP A 11 -7.73 11.27 -2.73
N LEU A 12 -7.86 12.55 -2.35
CA LEU A 12 -8.52 12.94 -1.10
C LEU A 12 -10.00 12.56 -1.07
N LEU A 13 -10.70 12.72 -2.19
CA LEU A 13 -12.12 12.42 -2.31
C LEU A 13 -12.42 10.92 -2.48
N GLU A 14 -11.46 10.12 -2.95
CA GLU A 14 -11.56 8.66 -2.97
C GLU A 14 -11.48 8.07 -1.56
N GLN A 15 -10.74 8.71 -0.65
CA GLN A 15 -10.63 8.27 0.74
C GLN A 15 -11.90 8.54 1.53
N GLN A 16 -12.41 9.78 1.48
CA GLN A 16 -13.64 10.17 2.17
C GLN A 16 -14.23 11.47 1.60
N PRO A 17 -15.52 11.76 1.86
CA PRO A 17 -16.09 13.07 1.55
C PRO A 17 -15.31 14.21 2.23
N ARG A 18 -15.11 15.31 1.51
CA ARG A 18 -14.37 16.49 2.01
C ARG A 18 -15.05 17.79 1.60
N THR A 19 -15.04 18.77 2.49
CA THR A 19 -15.54 20.12 2.22
C THR A 19 -14.58 20.89 1.29
N PRO A 20 -15.08 21.91 0.57
CA PRO A 20 -14.22 22.79 -0.23
C PRO A 20 -13.13 23.49 0.58
N GLY A 21 -13.39 23.79 1.86
CA GLY A 21 -12.42 24.40 2.76
C GLY A 21 -11.26 23.47 3.08
N GLU A 22 -11.55 22.21 3.38
CA GLU A 22 -10.52 21.19 3.62
C GLU A 22 -9.68 20.93 2.36
N LEU A 23 -10.33 20.78 1.20
CA LEU A 23 -9.62 20.61 -0.08
C LEU A 23 -8.73 21.81 -0.39
N ALA A 24 -9.22 23.03 -0.18
CA ALA A 24 -8.48 24.26 -0.38
C ALA A 24 -7.23 24.34 0.52
N GLN A 25 -7.40 24.03 1.81
CA GLN A 25 -6.32 24.00 2.78
C GLN A 25 -5.25 22.97 2.40
N GLN A 26 -5.64 21.73 2.12
CA GLN A 26 -4.71 20.63 1.83
C GLN A 26 -3.98 20.77 0.49
N THR A 27 -4.52 21.54 -0.45
CA THR A 27 -3.90 21.80 -1.75
C THR A 27 -3.24 23.17 -1.83
N GLY A 28 -3.32 24.00 -0.78
CA GLY A 28 -2.70 25.32 -0.72
C GLY A 28 -3.31 26.35 -1.69
N VAL A 29 -4.59 26.20 -2.08
CA VAL A 29 -5.29 27.12 -3.00
C VAL A 29 -6.61 27.61 -2.43
N SER A 30 -7.21 28.63 -3.05
CA SER A 30 -8.53 29.13 -2.62
C SER A 30 -9.66 28.14 -2.93
N GLY A 31 -10.76 28.21 -2.15
CA GLY A 31 -11.97 27.43 -2.43
C GLY A 31 -12.55 27.66 -3.84
N ARG A 32 -12.38 28.86 -4.40
CA ARG A 32 -12.78 29.14 -5.80
C ARG A 32 -11.95 28.36 -6.81
N THR A 33 -10.66 28.15 -6.53
CA THR A 33 -9.78 27.32 -7.36
C THR A 33 -10.19 25.85 -7.28
N ILE A 34 -10.53 25.36 -6.09
CA ILE A 34 -11.05 24.00 -5.89
C ILE A 34 -12.30 23.76 -6.74
N LEU A 35 -13.29 24.65 -6.70
CA LEU A 35 -14.51 24.50 -7.47
C LEU A 35 -14.23 24.42 -8.98
N ARG A 36 -13.31 25.26 -9.48
CA ARG A 36 -12.86 25.19 -10.89
C ARG A 36 -12.15 23.88 -11.23
N ASP A 37 -11.30 23.39 -10.32
CA ASP A 37 -10.62 22.10 -10.51
C ASP A 37 -11.63 20.95 -10.49
N ILE A 38 -12.67 20.99 -9.63
CA ILE A 38 -13.77 20.02 -9.61
C ILE A 38 -14.56 20.03 -10.92
N ASP A 39 -14.86 21.22 -11.47
CA ASP A 39 -15.54 21.33 -12.77
C ASP A 39 -14.70 20.70 -13.89
N TYR A 40 -13.39 20.99 -13.93
CA TYR A 40 -12.46 20.41 -14.89
C TYR A 40 -12.30 18.89 -14.71
N LEU A 41 -12.25 18.42 -13.46
CA LEU A 41 -12.21 17.01 -13.12
C LEU A 41 -13.47 16.31 -13.61
N ASN A 42 -14.66 16.83 -13.33
CA ASN A 42 -15.92 16.26 -13.81
C ASN A 42 -15.99 16.20 -15.34
N PHE A 43 -15.48 17.21 -16.03
CA PHE A 43 -15.36 17.18 -17.48
C PHE A 43 -14.40 16.07 -17.95
N THR A 44 -13.24 15.94 -17.33
CA THR A 44 -12.19 14.98 -17.72
C THR A 44 -12.56 13.53 -17.37
N LEU A 45 -13.22 13.33 -16.23
CA LEU A 45 -13.69 12.05 -15.70
C LEU A 45 -15.01 11.59 -16.35
N ASN A 46 -15.62 12.41 -17.20
CA ASN A 46 -16.94 12.16 -17.79
C ASN A 46 -17.09 10.71 -18.31
N GLY A 47 -18.20 10.08 -17.94
CA GLY A 47 -18.51 8.69 -18.23
C GLY A 47 -17.75 7.63 -17.41
N LYS A 48 -16.81 8.04 -16.54
CA LYS A 48 -15.98 7.14 -15.72
C LYS A 48 -16.19 7.35 -14.22
N ALA A 49 -16.22 8.61 -13.79
CA ALA A 49 -16.49 9.01 -12.41
C ALA A 49 -17.06 10.43 -12.35
N ARG A 50 -17.62 10.81 -11.20
CA ARG A 50 -18.16 12.14 -10.94
C ARG A 50 -17.91 12.58 -9.50
N ILE A 51 -17.53 13.83 -9.35
CA ILE A 51 -17.48 14.54 -8.08
C ILE A 51 -18.76 15.34 -7.93
N PHE A 52 -19.52 15.11 -6.86
CA PHE A 52 -20.78 15.81 -6.60
C PHE A 52 -20.87 16.25 -5.13
N ALA A 53 -21.74 17.21 -4.85
CA ALA A 53 -21.97 17.68 -3.49
C ALA A 53 -22.91 16.72 -2.73
N SER A 54 -22.48 16.24 -1.58
CA SER A 54 -23.18 15.30 -0.70
C SER A 54 -23.52 15.97 0.64
N GLY A 55 -24.57 16.80 0.64
CA GLY A 55 -25.14 17.41 1.84
C GLY A 55 -24.13 18.15 2.74
N SER A 56 -24.23 17.95 4.06
CA SER A 56 -23.34 18.56 5.06
C SER A 56 -21.93 17.97 5.11
N ALA A 57 -21.68 16.85 4.41
CA ALA A 57 -20.38 16.16 4.38
C ALA A 57 -19.42 16.68 3.29
N GLY A 58 -19.84 17.67 2.48
CA GLY A 58 -19.01 18.29 1.46
C GLY A 58 -19.14 17.64 0.08
N TYR A 59 -18.03 17.49 -0.65
CA TYR A 59 -17.96 16.84 -1.96
C TYR A 59 -17.58 15.37 -1.82
N GLN A 60 -18.09 14.54 -2.72
CA GLN A 60 -17.86 13.10 -2.76
C GLN A 60 -17.56 12.66 -4.20
N LEU A 61 -16.68 11.66 -4.35
CA LEU A 61 -16.37 11.01 -5.61
C LEU A 61 -17.20 9.72 -5.75
N GLU A 62 -17.91 9.59 -6.87
CA GLU A 62 -18.58 8.35 -7.29
C GLU A 62 -17.92 7.83 -8.56
N ILE A 63 -17.55 6.55 -8.57
CA ILE A 63 -16.84 5.89 -9.68
C ILE A 63 -17.82 4.93 -10.35
N PHE A 64 -18.12 5.16 -11.63
CA PHE A 64 -19.03 4.34 -12.42
C PHE A 64 -18.31 3.21 -13.16
N GLU A 65 -17.13 3.49 -13.71
CA GLU A 65 -16.34 2.53 -14.49
C GLU A 65 -14.89 2.54 -13.99
N ARG A 66 -14.60 1.55 -13.14
CA ARG A 66 -13.39 1.52 -12.32
C ARG A 66 -12.12 1.35 -13.14
N ARG A 67 -12.16 0.57 -14.24
CA ARG A 67 -10.98 0.29 -15.06
C ARG A 67 -10.52 1.53 -15.82
N SER A 68 -11.41 2.21 -16.55
CA SER A 68 -11.03 3.43 -17.28
C SER A 68 -10.74 4.59 -16.35
N PHE A 69 -11.39 4.66 -15.18
CA PHE A 69 -11.06 5.66 -14.16
C PHE A 69 -9.61 5.52 -13.72
N PHE A 70 -9.18 4.31 -13.34
CA PHE A 70 -7.79 4.06 -12.96
C PHE A 70 -6.81 4.31 -14.11
N GLN A 71 -7.11 3.82 -15.32
CA GLN A 71 -6.27 4.08 -16.49
C GLN A 71 -6.08 5.58 -16.74
N LEU A 72 -7.11 6.40 -16.56
CA LEU A 72 -7.03 7.85 -16.77
C LEU A 72 -6.16 8.54 -15.71
N LEU A 73 -6.25 8.12 -14.45
CA LEU A 73 -5.46 8.70 -13.36
C LEU A 73 -3.99 8.27 -13.39
N GLN A 74 -3.72 7.05 -13.85
CA GLN A 74 -2.38 6.48 -13.96
C GLN A 74 -1.56 7.07 -15.12
N LYS A 75 -2.19 7.85 -16.01
CA LYS A 75 -1.50 8.50 -17.13
C LYS A 75 -0.53 9.57 -16.65
N HIS A 76 0.70 9.14 -16.35
CA HIS A 76 1.88 9.99 -16.39
C HIS A 76 2.40 10.05 -17.82
N ASP A 77 1.53 10.43 -18.77
CA ASP A 77 1.77 10.30 -20.21
C ASP A 77 3.15 10.80 -20.64
N ASN A 78 3.67 11.86 -20.02
CA ASN A 78 5.00 12.38 -20.34
C ASN A 78 6.15 11.61 -19.68
N ASP A 79 6.00 11.08 -18.46
CA ASP A 79 7.07 10.32 -17.80
C ASP A 79 7.19 8.92 -18.41
N ASP A 80 6.07 8.25 -18.65
CA ASP A 80 6.02 6.94 -19.30
C ASP A 80 6.56 7.03 -20.74
N ARG A 81 6.21 8.08 -21.49
CA ARG A 81 6.79 8.33 -22.83
C ARG A 81 8.27 8.66 -22.76
N LEU A 82 8.70 9.46 -21.79
CA LEU A 82 10.11 9.80 -21.59
C LEU A 82 10.92 8.52 -21.32
N LEU A 83 10.43 7.65 -20.43
CA LEU A 83 11.05 6.36 -20.13
C LEU A 83 11.03 5.43 -21.36
N ALA A 84 9.92 5.32 -22.08
CA ALA A 84 9.83 4.52 -23.30
C ALA A 84 10.85 4.98 -24.37
N LEU A 85 11.00 6.29 -24.58
CA LEU A 85 12.00 6.84 -25.52
C LEU A 85 13.43 6.48 -25.09
N LEU A 86 13.72 6.52 -23.80
CA LEU A 86 15.04 6.13 -23.27
C LEU A 86 15.30 4.62 -23.37
N LEU A 87 14.26 3.79 -23.25
CA LEU A 87 14.35 2.34 -23.43
C LEU A 87 14.54 1.98 -24.91
N LEU A 88 13.97 2.74 -25.83
CA LEU A 88 14.05 2.51 -27.28
C LEU A 88 15.38 2.94 -27.91
N ASN A 89 16.23 3.67 -27.22
CA ASN A 89 17.46 4.22 -27.82
C ASN A 89 18.65 3.88 -26.94
N THR A 90 19.81 3.63 -27.55
CA THR A 90 21.07 3.43 -26.82
C THR A 90 21.51 4.69 -26.07
N PHE A 91 21.32 5.86 -26.69
CA PHE A 91 21.47 7.18 -26.07
C PHE A 91 20.43 8.13 -26.66
N THR A 92 19.89 9.04 -25.85
CA THR A 92 18.94 10.06 -26.31
C THR A 92 19.34 11.45 -25.79
N PRO A 93 19.76 12.37 -26.67
CA PRO A 93 19.99 13.76 -26.29
C PRO A 93 18.71 14.44 -25.80
N ARG A 94 18.84 15.41 -24.88
CA ARG A 94 17.69 16.17 -24.37
C ARG A 94 16.88 16.86 -25.46
N ALA A 95 17.54 17.40 -26.48
CA ALA A 95 16.86 18.02 -27.62
C ALA A 95 15.97 17.03 -28.39
N GLN A 96 16.41 15.77 -28.51
CA GLN A 96 15.61 14.71 -29.15
C GLN A 96 14.40 14.34 -28.28
N LEU A 97 14.59 14.19 -26.96
CA LEU A 97 13.49 13.93 -26.02
C LEU A 97 12.46 15.07 -26.05
N ALA A 98 12.92 16.32 -26.04
CA ALA A 98 12.09 17.53 -26.14
C ALA A 98 11.27 17.54 -27.44
N SER A 99 11.92 17.28 -28.57
CA SER A 99 11.25 17.19 -29.87
C SER A 99 10.22 16.06 -29.94
N ALA A 100 10.55 14.87 -29.43
CA ALA A 100 9.67 13.70 -29.49
C ALA A 100 8.45 13.84 -28.58
N LEU A 101 8.61 14.51 -27.43
CA LEU A 101 7.52 14.77 -26.49
C LEU A 101 6.73 16.05 -26.81
N ASN A 102 7.19 16.85 -27.78
CA ASN A 102 6.67 18.19 -28.05
C ASN A 102 6.67 19.09 -26.80
N LEU A 103 7.80 19.12 -26.10
CA LEU A 103 8.02 19.88 -24.88
C LEU A 103 9.26 20.78 -25.00
N PRO A 104 9.34 21.90 -24.26
CA PRO A 104 10.58 22.68 -24.15
C PRO A 104 11.72 21.87 -23.53
N GLU A 105 12.96 22.05 -24.01
CA GLU A 105 14.13 21.32 -23.47
C GLU A 105 14.37 21.60 -21.98
N THR A 106 14.04 22.81 -21.51
CA THR A 106 14.12 23.17 -20.08
C THR A 106 13.22 22.28 -19.21
N TRP A 107 12.02 21.96 -19.71
CA TRP A 107 11.08 21.09 -19.01
C TRP A 107 11.58 19.65 -18.95
N VAL A 108 12.20 19.15 -20.02
CA VAL A 108 12.85 17.82 -20.03
C VAL A 108 14.03 17.79 -19.04
N ALA A 109 14.82 18.87 -18.98
CA ALA A 109 15.94 18.97 -18.04
C ALA A 109 15.48 18.94 -16.57
N GLU A 110 14.34 19.55 -16.25
CA GLU A 110 13.74 19.50 -14.91
C GLU A 110 13.10 18.13 -14.59
N ARG A 111 12.55 17.43 -15.60
CA ARG A 111 11.89 16.13 -15.42
C ARG A 111 12.84 14.95 -15.28
N LEU A 112 13.98 14.94 -15.97
CA LEU A 112 14.93 13.81 -15.94
C LEU A 112 15.39 13.43 -14.52
N PRO A 113 15.76 14.38 -13.62
CA PRO A 113 16.07 14.05 -12.23
C PRO A 113 14.90 13.42 -11.48
N ARG A 114 13.66 13.91 -11.71
CA ARG A 114 12.45 13.34 -11.09
C ARG A 114 12.16 11.94 -11.59
N LEU A 115 12.34 11.71 -12.89
CA LEU A 115 12.20 10.38 -13.50
C LEU A 115 13.23 9.42 -12.90
N LYS A 116 14.48 9.87 -12.75
CA LYS A 116 15.55 9.09 -12.11
C LYS A 116 15.19 8.69 -10.69
N GLN A 117 14.75 9.64 -9.88
CA GLN A 117 14.33 9.41 -8.49
C GLN A 117 13.14 8.44 -8.42
N ARG A 118 12.16 8.62 -9.31
CA ARG A 118 10.96 7.78 -9.34
C ARG A 118 11.27 6.30 -9.62
N TYR A 119 12.18 6.02 -10.53
CA TYR A 119 12.51 4.66 -10.97
C TYR A 119 13.82 4.13 -10.39
N GLU A 120 14.42 4.77 -9.39
CA GLU A 120 15.75 4.42 -8.87
C GLU A 120 15.85 2.98 -8.34
N ARG A 121 14.75 2.43 -7.84
CA ARG A 121 14.65 1.04 -7.36
C ARG A 121 14.32 0.04 -8.48
N THR A 122 13.87 0.53 -9.62
CA THR A 122 13.46 -0.27 -10.77
C THR A 122 14.55 -0.34 -11.83
N CYS A 123 15.11 0.80 -12.25
CA CYS A 123 16.15 0.87 -13.27
C CYS A 123 17.14 2.03 -13.11
N CYS A 124 18.35 1.84 -13.62
CA CYS A 124 19.41 2.85 -13.61
C CYS A 124 19.26 3.82 -14.80
N LEU A 125 18.86 5.07 -14.52
CA LEU A 125 18.95 6.17 -15.49
C LEU A 125 20.33 6.84 -15.42
N ALA A 126 21.08 6.73 -16.51
CA ALA A 126 22.43 7.27 -16.64
C ALA A 126 22.52 8.35 -17.75
N SER A 127 23.65 9.04 -17.81
CA SER A 127 23.91 10.12 -18.77
C SER A 127 25.36 10.14 -19.17
N ARG A 128 25.62 10.33 -20.46
CA ARG A 128 26.98 10.43 -21.01
C ARG A 128 27.17 11.76 -21.73
N PRO A 129 28.17 12.58 -21.33
CA PRO A 129 28.46 13.85 -21.98
C PRO A 129 28.63 13.68 -23.49
N GLY A 130 27.97 14.53 -24.26
CA GLY A 130 28.00 14.51 -25.72
C GLY A 130 27.11 13.46 -26.41
N LEU A 131 26.63 12.43 -25.71
CA LEU A 131 25.76 11.38 -26.29
C LEU A 131 24.31 11.47 -25.81
N GLY A 132 24.08 11.85 -24.55
CA GLY A 132 22.74 12.01 -23.98
C GLY A 132 22.44 11.05 -22.83
N HIS A 133 21.16 10.77 -22.62
CA HIS A 133 20.63 9.98 -21.50
C HIS A 133 20.27 8.56 -21.96
N PHE A 134 20.35 7.58 -21.07
CA PHE A 134 20.06 6.17 -21.39
C PHE A 134 19.67 5.36 -20.15
N ILE A 135 19.09 4.18 -20.37
CA ILE A 135 18.81 3.19 -19.33
C ILE A 135 19.96 2.17 -19.32
N ASP A 136 20.68 2.11 -18.21
CA ASP A 136 21.83 1.22 -18.00
C ASP A 136 21.36 -0.10 -17.38
N GLU A 137 20.72 -0.93 -18.19
CA GLU A 137 20.14 -2.21 -17.80
C GLU A 137 20.35 -3.26 -18.89
N THR A 138 20.23 -4.54 -18.51
CA THR A 138 20.32 -5.67 -19.46
C THR A 138 19.23 -5.59 -20.54
N GLU A 139 19.47 -6.23 -21.69
CA GLU A 139 18.49 -6.28 -22.79
C GLU A 139 17.16 -6.87 -22.32
N GLU A 140 17.19 -8.02 -21.63
CA GLU A 140 16.03 -8.63 -20.99
C GLU A 140 15.26 -7.63 -20.13
N LYS A 141 15.99 -6.89 -19.28
CA LYS A 141 15.33 -5.97 -18.35
C LYS A 141 14.69 -4.80 -19.08
N ARG A 142 15.34 -4.26 -20.10
CA ARG A 142 14.79 -3.21 -20.97
C ARG A 142 13.52 -3.67 -21.71
N VAL A 143 13.52 -4.91 -22.22
CA VAL A 143 12.34 -5.50 -22.88
C VAL A 143 11.16 -5.59 -21.92
N ILE A 144 11.35 -6.12 -20.72
CA ILE A 144 10.28 -6.26 -19.71
C ILE A 144 9.74 -4.90 -19.26
N LEU A 145 10.63 -3.92 -19.03
CA LEU A 145 10.23 -2.55 -18.69
C LEU A 145 9.39 -1.92 -19.80
N LEU A 146 9.80 -2.07 -21.06
CA LEU A 146 9.05 -1.55 -22.20
C LEU A 146 7.69 -2.29 -22.36
N ALA A 147 7.66 -3.61 -22.15
CA ALA A 147 6.43 -4.38 -22.18
C ALA A 147 5.44 -3.90 -21.10
N ASN A 148 5.91 -3.63 -19.89
CA ASN A 148 5.09 -3.05 -18.82
C ASN A 148 4.46 -1.70 -19.21
N LEU A 149 5.21 -0.82 -19.90
CA LEU A 149 4.68 0.44 -20.40
C LEU A 149 3.65 0.25 -21.52
N LEU A 150 3.94 -0.62 -22.48
CA LEU A 150 3.05 -0.90 -23.61
C LEU A 150 1.79 -1.68 -23.20
N ARG A 151 1.84 -2.42 -22.08
CA ARG A 151 0.66 -3.04 -21.48
C ARG A 151 -0.33 -1.99 -20.97
N LYS A 152 0.17 -0.87 -20.43
CA LYS A 152 -0.67 0.25 -19.95
C LYS A 152 -1.29 1.01 -21.12
N ASP A 153 -0.47 1.33 -22.13
CA ASP A 153 -0.92 1.96 -23.37
C ASP A 153 -0.10 1.42 -24.56
N PRO A 154 -0.69 0.53 -25.38
CA PRO A 154 -0.03 0.00 -26.58
C PRO A 154 0.35 1.08 -27.61
N PHE A 155 -0.27 2.27 -27.52
CA PHE A 155 0.00 3.43 -28.37
C PHE A 155 0.77 4.54 -27.63
N LEU A 156 1.41 4.21 -26.50
CA LEU A 156 2.23 5.15 -25.73
C LEU A 156 3.23 5.89 -26.63
N ILE A 157 3.84 5.15 -27.55
CA ILE A 157 4.79 5.59 -28.57
C ILE A 157 4.35 5.06 -29.96
N PRO A 158 4.54 5.83 -31.04
CA PRO A 158 4.19 5.37 -32.37
C PRO A 158 5.16 4.28 -32.83
N LEU A 159 4.65 3.05 -33.00
CA LEU A 159 5.40 1.94 -33.58
C LEU A 159 5.04 1.79 -35.05
N ALA A 160 6.04 1.85 -35.94
CA ALA A 160 5.83 1.73 -37.38
C ALA A 160 5.11 0.42 -37.72
N GLY A 161 4.03 0.49 -38.51
CA GLY A 161 3.25 -0.68 -38.92
C GLY A 161 2.25 -1.20 -37.89
N ILE A 162 2.21 -0.66 -36.67
CA ILE A 162 1.22 -1.05 -35.66
C ILE A 162 -0.06 -0.23 -35.83
N THR A 163 -1.16 -0.90 -36.13
CA THR A 163 -2.51 -0.31 -36.22
C THR A 163 -3.42 -0.87 -35.13
N ARG A 164 -4.59 -0.25 -34.93
CA ARG A 164 -5.61 -0.76 -34.00
C ARG A 164 -6.11 -2.15 -34.40
N ASP A 165 -6.24 -2.40 -35.69
CA ASP A 165 -6.72 -3.68 -36.21
C ASP A 165 -5.71 -4.79 -35.92
N ASN A 166 -4.43 -4.57 -36.25
CA ASN A 166 -3.35 -5.53 -35.95
C ASN A 166 -3.26 -5.83 -34.45
N LEU A 167 -3.40 -4.80 -33.61
CA LEU A 167 -3.38 -4.96 -32.16
C LEU A 167 -4.57 -5.78 -31.64
N GLN A 168 -5.76 -5.60 -32.22
CA GLN A 168 -6.94 -6.37 -31.84
C GLN A 168 -6.79 -7.85 -32.22
N HIS A 169 -6.24 -8.14 -33.40
CA HIS A 169 -5.89 -9.49 -33.81
C HIS A 169 -4.84 -10.10 -32.89
N LEU A 170 -3.80 -9.34 -32.54
CA LEU A 170 -2.75 -9.77 -31.61
C LEU A 170 -3.30 -10.12 -30.24
N SER A 171 -4.12 -9.24 -29.65
CA SER A 171 -4.76 -9.49 -28.36
C SER A 171 -5.58 -10.78 -28.40
N THR A 172 -6.40 -10.96 -29.45
CA THR A 172 -7.25 -12.14 -29.59
C THR A 172 -6.42 -13.42 -29.74
N ALA A 173 -5.33 -13.39 -30.50
CA ALA A 173 -4.43 -14.53 -30.65
C ALA A 173 -3.70 -14.85 -29.33
N CYS A 174 -3.25 -13.83 -28.60
CA CYS A 174 -2.59 -13.99 -27.30
C CYS A 174 -3.55 -14.46 -26.21
N ASP A 175 -4.84 -14.09 -26.25
CA ASP A 175 -5.83 -14.55 -25.28
C ASP A 175 -6.23 -16.02 -25.50
N ASN A 176 -6.12 -16.50 -26.75
CA ASN A 176 -6.46 -17.87 -27.14
C ASN A 176 -5.28 -18.87 -27.07
N GLN A 177 -4.10 -18.42 -26.64
CA GLN A 177 -2.97 -19.33 -26.42
C GLN A 177 -3.21 -20.20 -25.18
N HIS A 178 -2.75 -21.46 -25.21
CA HIS A 178 -2.89 -22.40 -24.08
C HIS A 178 -1.56 -22.94 -23.55
N ARG A 179 -0.45 -22.58 -24.20
CA ARG A 179 0.88 -23.14 -23.90
C ARG A 179 1.47 -22.56 -22.62
N TRP A 180 1.19 -21.29 -22.32
CA TRP A 180 1.67 -20.59 -21.13
C TRP A 180 0.47 -20.10 -20.30
N PRO A 181 -0.21 -20.98 -19.55
CA PRO A 181 -1.47 -20.64 -18.87
C PRO A 181 -1.32 -19.59 -17.75
N LEU A 182 -0.12 -19.43 -17.19
CA LEU A 182 0.18 -18.40 -16.19
C LEU A 182 0.45 -17.03 -16.81
N MET A 183 0.73 -16.96 -18.11
CA MET A 183 1.02 -15.74 -18.83
C MET A 183 -0.26 -15.16 -19.43
N GLN A 184 -0.69 -14.00 -18.92
CA GLN A 184 -1.89 -13.34 -19.41
C GLN A 184 -1.69 -12.83 -20.85
N GLY A 185 -2.74 -12.92 -21.68
CA GLY A 185 -2.67 -12.57 -23.10
C GLY A 185 -2.30 -11.10 -23.36
N ASP A 186 -2.74 -10.18 -22.50
CA ASP A 186 -2.38 -8.77 -22.56
C ASP A 186 -0.88 -8.53 -22.29
N TYR A 187 -0.29 -9.26 -21.35
CA TYR A 187 1.15 -9.23 -21.10
C TYR A 187 1.93 -9.81 -22.29
N LEU A 188 1.53 -10.97 -22.83
CA LEU A 188 2.17 -11.56 -24.00
C LEU A 188 2.12 -10.62 -25.21
N SER A 189 0.97 -10.00 -25.46
CA SER A 189 0.80 -8.97 -26.50
C SER A 189 1.77 -7.80 -26.29
N SER A 190 1.86 -7.28 -25.05
CA SER A 190 2.79 -6.19 -24.72
C SER A 190 4.26 -6.58 -24.87
N LEU A 191 4.62 -7.83 -24.56
CA LEU A 191 5.97 -8.36 -24.72
C LEU A 191 6.34 -8.51 -26.20
N ILE A 192 5.40 -8.99 -27.03
CA ILE A 192 5.55 -9.03 -28.49
C ILE A 192 5.79 -7.62 -29.04
N LEU A 193 5.03 -6.62 -28.59
CA LEU A 193 5.20 -5.23 -29.02
C LEU A 193 6.55 -4.65 -28.57
N ALA A 194 7.02 -4.97 -27.36
CA ALA A 194 8.32 -4.53 -26.87
C ALA A 194 9.47 -5.12 -27.71
N ILE A 195 9.42 -6.43 -27.99
CA ILE A 195 10.37 -7.09 -28.89
C ILE A 195 10.29 -6.51 -30.29
N TYR A 196 9.08 -6.29 -30.80
CA TYR A 196 8.89 -5.63 -32.10
C TYR A 196 9.57 -4.27 -32.11
N ALA A 197 9.38 -3.44 -31.08
CA ALA A 197 9.97 -2.12 -31.00
C ALA A 197 11.50 -2.14 -30.93
N LEU A 198 12.08 -3.12 -30.23
CA LEU A 198 13.53 -3.27 -30.02
C LEU A 198 14.22 -4.16 -31.06
N ARG A 199 13.51 -4.75 -32.01
CA ARG A 199 13.98 -5.80 -32.95
C ARG A 199 15.31 -5.54 -33.67
N ASN A 200 15.68 -4.27 -33.86
CA ASN A 200 16.92 -3.87 -34.53
C ASN A 200 18.10 -3.61 -33.57
N GLN A 201 17.88 -3.77 -32.26
CA GLN A 201 18.85 -3.53 -31.19
C GLN A 201 19.12 -4.78 -30.35
N LEU A 202 18.44 -5.90 -30.65
CA LEU A 202 18.62 -7.16 -29.94
C LEU A 202 19.96 -7.78 -30.33
N THR A 203 20.79 -8.04 -29.34
CA THR A 203 22.15 -8.59 -29.49
C THR A 203 22.36 -9.90 -28.75
N ASP A 204 21.53 -10.22 -27.76
CA ASP A 204 21.69 -11.43 -26.95
C ASP A 204 21.41 -12.70 -27.77
N GLU A 205 22.26 -13.73 -27.57
CA GLU A 205 22.09 -15.02 -28.21
C GLU A 205 21.18 -15.94 -27.37
N TRP A 206 20.00 -16.27 -27.91
CA TRP A 206 19.05 -17.17 -27.28
C TRP A 206 19.05 -18.55 -27.97
N PRO A 207 18.87 -19.65 -27.20
CA PRO A 207 18.79 -20.99 -27.76
C PRO A 207 17.62 -21.11 -28.74
N GLN A 208 17.78 -21.97 -29.74
CA GLN A 208 16.72 -22.21 -30.72
C GLN A 208 15.55 -22.93 -30.07
N TYR A 209 14.37 -22.33 -30.16
CA TYR A 209 13.14 -22.96 -29.72
C TYR A 209 12.55 -23.84 -30.84
N PRO A 210 12.09 -25.06 -30.54
CA PRO A 210 11.57 -25.98 -31.56
C PRO A 210 10.11 -25.70 -31.99
N GLY A 211 9.39 -24.80 -31.32
CA GLY A 211 7.99 -24.47 -31.61
C GLY A 211 7.80 -23.23 -32.48
N ASP A 212 6.72 -23.22 -33.27
CA ASP A 212 6.34 -22.12 -34.18
C ASP A 212 5.16 -21.28 -33.65
N GLU A 213 4.67 -21.53 -32.43
CA GLU A 213 3.43 -20.92 -31.91
C GLU A 213 3.50 -19.39 -31.86
N ILE A 214 4.61 -18.84 -31.36
CA ILE A 214 4.83 -17.39 -31.31
C ILE A 214 4.86 -16.80 -32.71
N LYS A 215 5.54 -17.48 -33.64
CA LYS A 215 5.63 -17.03 -35.02
C LYS A 215 4.25 -17.01 -35.67
N GLN A 216 3.44 -18.04 -35.44
CA GLN A 216 2.05 -18.08 -35.87
C GLN A 216 1.23 -16.94 -35.26
N ILE A 217 1.30 -16.71 -33.94
CA ILE A 217 0.56 -15.61 -33.29
C ILE A 217 0.90 -14.27 -33.94
N VAL A 218 2.19 -13.99 -34.16
CA VAL A 218 2.68 -12.74 -34.75
C VAL A 218 2.22 -12.59 -36.21
N GLU A 219 2.38 -13.63 -37.03
CA GLU A 219 2.03 -13.61 -38.45
C GLU A 219 0.50 -13.48 -38.67
N HIS A 220 -0.32 -14.21 -37.91
CA HIS A 220 -1.78 -14.10 -37.97
C HIS A 220 -2.30 -12.73 -37.53
N SER A 221 -1.50 -11.98 -36.77
CA SER A 221 -1.81 -10.61 -36.35
C SER A 221 -1.40 -9.56 -37.38
N GLY A 222 -0.82 -9.97 -38.52
CA GLY A 222 -0.29 -9.09 -39.55
C GLY A 222 1.02 -8.40 -39.16
N LEU A 223 1.75 -8.94 -38.18
CA LEU A 223 3.06 -8.46 -37.75
C LEU A 223 4.15 -9.37 -38.29
N PHE A 224 5.38 -8.85 -38.36
CA PHE A 224 6.54 -9.62 -38.78
C PHE A 224 7.72 -9.40 -37.83
N LEU A 225 8.29 -10.50 -37.35
CA LEU A 225 9.52 -10.53 -36.55
C LEU A 225 10.55 -11.40 -37.27
N GLY A 226 11.79 -10.90 -37.36
CA GLY A 226 12.90 -11.71 -37.86
C GLY A 226 13.30 -12.81 -36.87
N ASP A 227 14.07 -13.80 -37.33
CA ASP A 227 14.42 -14.98 -36.54
C ASP A 227 15.08 -14.64 -35.19
N ASN A 228 15.95 -13.62 -35.15
CA ASN A 228 16.57 -13.19 -33.90
C ASN A 228 15.52 -12.72 -32.88
N ALA A 229 14.58 -11.87 -33.31
CA ALA A 229 13.54 -11.36 -32.42
C ALA A 229 12.58 -12.47 -31.94
N VAL A 230 12.25 -13.43 -32.79
CA VAL A 230 11.46 -14.62 -32.39
C VAL A 230 12.20 -15.47 -31.37
N ARG A 231 13.52 -15.66 -31.55
CA ARG A 231 14.37 -16.38 -30.59
C ARG A 231 14.45 -15.68 -29.24
N THR A 232 14.68 -14.37 -29.23
CA THR A 232 14.68 -13.56 -28.00
C THR A 232 13.35 -13.66 -27.28
N LEU A 233 12.23 -13.45 -27.98
CA LEU A 233 10.89 -13.52 -27.39
C LEU A 233 10.62 -14.88 -26.75
N THR A 234 10.84 -15.96 -27.51
CA THR A 234 10.56 -17.30 -27.00
C THR A 234 11.52 -17.72 -25.89
N GLY A 235 12.79 -17.31 -25.98
CA GLY A 235 13.78 -17.52 -24.93
C GLY A 235 13.39 -16.85 -23.61
N LEU A 236 12.93 -15.60 -23.66
CA LEU A 236 12.43 -14.88 -22.48
C LEU A 236 11.21 -15.57 -21.86
N ILE A 237 10.25 -15.99 -22.68
CA ILE A 237 9.06 -16.69 -22.23
C ILE A 237 9.44 -18.00 -21.52
N GLU A 238 10.38 -18.77 -22.09
CA GLU A 238 10.80 -20.02 -21.44
C GLU A 238 11.62 -19.81 -20.19
N LYS A 239 12.47 -18.78 -20.13
CA LYS A 239 13.16 -18.43 -18.89
C LYS A 239 12.15 -18.13 -17.78
N GLN A 240 11.12 -17.33 -18.07
CA GLN A 240 10.04 -17.01 -17.13
C GLN A 240 9.28 -18.28 -16.71
N HIS A 241 8.99 -19.17 -17.67
CA HIS A 241 8.32 -20.44 -17.39
C HIS A 241 9.16 -21.35 -16.49
N GLN A 242 10.46 -21.50 -16.77
CA GLN A 242 11.39 -22.30 -15.96
C GLN A 242 11.53 -21.73 -14.54
N GLN A 243 11.62 -20.41 -14.39
CA GLN A 243 11.65 -19.76 -13.08
C GLN A 243 10.35 -20.05 -12.29
N ALA A 244 9.19 -20.00 -12.94
CA ALA A 244 7.91 -20.32 -12.31
C ALA A 244 7.83 -21.79 -11.86
N GLN A 245 8.44 -22.74 -12.58
CA GLN A 245 8.45 -24.16 -12.19
C GLN A 245 9.22 -24.45 -10.89
N VAL A 246 10.11 -23.56 -10.46
CA VAL A 246 10.83 -23.69 -9.18
C VAL A 246 9.92 -23.41 -7.98
N ILE A 247 8.81 -22.67 -8.20
CA ILE A 247 7.85 -22.33 -7.15
C ILE A 247 6.87 -23.46 -6.93
N SER A 248 6.84 -23.97 -5.69
CA SER A 248 5.84 -24.93 -5.21
C SER A 248 5.27 -24.48 -3.87
N ALA A 249 4.07 -24.98 -3.53
CA ALA A 249 3.46 -24.73 -2.24
C ALA A 249 4.37 -25.17 -1.08
N ASP A 250 5.07 -26.29 -1.23
CA ASP A 250 6.00 -26.82 -0.22
C ASP A 250 7.19 -25.88 0.02
N ASN A 251 7.80 -25.38 -1.07
CA ASN A 251 8.93 -24.44 -0.97
C ASN A 251 8.48 -23.12 -0.33
N VAL A 252 7.30 -22.60 -0.73
CA VAL A 252 6.72 -21.40 -0.13
C VAL A 252 6.41 -21.60 1.35
N GLN A 253 5.84 -22.74 1.73
CA GLN A 253 5.56 -23.07 3.13
C GLN A 253 6.86 -23.16 3.95
N GLY A 254 7.92 -23.77 3.41
CA GLY A 254 9.23 -23.84 4.07
C GLY A 254 9.88 -22.47 4.27
N LEU A 255 9.72 -21.55 3.31
CA LEU A 255 10.14 -20.14 3.44
C LEU A 255 9.31 -19.41 4.50
N LEU A 256 7.97 -19.58 4.48
CA LEU A 256 7.07 -18.98 5.45
C LEU A 256 7.43 -19.37 6.88
N GLN A 257 7.75 -20.65 7.13
CA GLN A 257 8.14 -21.13 8.46
C GLN A 257 9.40 -20.46 9.04
N ARG A 258 10.22 -19.83 8.19
CA ARG A 258 11.46 -19.16 8.57
C ARG A 258 11.32 -17.65 8.74
N VAL A 259 10.15 -17.09 8.44
CA VAL A 259 9.87 -15.67 8.69
C VAL A 259 9.92 -15.42 10.21
N PRO A 260 10.70 -14.45 10.71
CA PRO A 260 10.80 -14.16 12.13
C PRO A 260 9.42 -13.87 12.75
N GLY A 261 9.16 -14.42 13.94
CA GLY A 261 7.91 -14.17 14.69
C GLY A 261 6.65 -14.86 14.14
N ILE A 262 6.69 -15.47 12.96
CA ILE A 262 5.48 -16.08 12.37
C ILE A 262 4.99 -17.32 13.13
N ALA A 263 5.91 -18.06 13.75
CA ALA A 263 5.62 -19.32 14.45
C ALA A 263 4.78 -19.09 15.71
N SER A 264 5.04 -18.02 16.47
CA SER A 264 4.23 -17.65 17.64
C SER A 264 2.82 -17.20 17.23
N LEU A 265 2.65 -16.73 16.00
CA LEU A 265 1.38 -16.24 15.47
C LEU A 265 0.50 -17.37 14.90
N ASN A 266 1.07 -18.52 14.56
CA ASN A 266 0.35 -19.68 14.01
C ASN A 266 -0.61 -19.31 12.86
N ILE A 267 -0.17 -18.43 11.96
CA ILE A 267 -0.99 -17.87 10.86
C ILE A 267 -0.84 -18.63 9.53
N ILE A 268 0.06 -19.63 9.48
CA ILE A 268 0.35 -20.38 8.25
C ILE A 268 -0.79 -21.38 8.03
N ASP A 269 -1.75 -21.00 7.19
CA ASP A 269 -2.83 -21.85 6.71
C ASP A 269 -2.71 -22.16 5.20
N ALA A 270 -3.49 -23.14 4.73
CA ALA A 270 -3.50 -23.53 3.32
C ALA A 270 -3.82 -22.35 2.39
N GLN A 271 -4.71 -21.44 2.82
CA GLN A 271 -5.10 -20.28 2.04
C GLN A 271 -3.96 -19.27 1.86
N LEU A 272 -3.15 -19.02 2.90
CA LEU A 272 -1.98 -18.15 2.83
C LEU A 272 -0.94 -18.73 1.87
N VAL A 273 -0.64 -20.03 2.01
CA VAL A 273 0.31 -20.73 1.14
C VAL A 273 -0.16 -20.69 -0.31
N GLU A 274 -1.42 -21.02 -0.58
CA GLU A 274 -2.00 -21.00 -1.93
C GLU A 274 -1.98 -19.59 -2.55
N ASN A 275 -2.39 -18.57 -1.79
CA ASN A 275 -2.43 -17.19 -2.25
C ASN A 275 -1.04 -16.66 -2.61
N ILE A 276 -0.06 -16.86 -1.73
CA ILE A 276 1.32 -16.43 -1.98
C ILE A 276 1.91 -17.22 -3.15
N THR A 277 1.75 -18.54 -3.18
CA THR A 277 2.25 -19.39 -4.27
C THR A 277 1.69 -18.94 -5.62
N GLY A 278 0.37 -18.77 -5.71
CA GLY A 278 -0.29 -18.29 -6.92
C GLY A 278 0.13 -16.88 -7.32
N HIS A 279 0.35 -15.99 -6.36
CA HIS A 279 0.87 -14.64 -6.61
C HIS A 279 2.28 -14.67 -7.20
N LEU A 280 3.20 -15.43 -6.59
CA LEU A 280 4.57 -15.61 -7.08
C LEU A 280 4.60 -16.17 -8.51
N LEU A 281 3.81 -17.21 -8.78
CA LEU A 281 3.70 -17.80 -10.11
C LEU A 281 3.26 -16.78 -11.16
N ARG A 282 2.28 -15.92 -10.84
CA ARG A 282 1.83 -14.84 -11.73
C ARG A 282 2.91 -13.78 -11.94
N CYS A 283 3.61 -13.36 -10.87
CA CYS A 283 4.68 -12.38 -10.96
C CYS A 283 5.88 -12.87 -11.77
N LEU A 284 6.18 -14.16 -11.75
CA LEU A 284 7.25 -14.76 -12.55
C LEU A 284 6.86 -14.91 -14.02
N ALA A 285 5.62 -15.36 -14.28
CA ALA A 285 5.13 -15.55 -15.64
C ALA A 285 4.85 -14.22 -16.36
N ALA A 286 4.50 -13.16 -15.63
CA ALA A 286 4.27 -11.83 -16.16
C ALA A 286 4.82 -10.75 -15.21
N PRO A 287 6.16 -10.52 -15.21
CA PRO A 287 6.79 -9.55 -14.32
C PRO A 287 6.25 -8.13 -14.49
N VAL A 288 5.91 -7.51 -13.36
CA VAL A 288 5.48 -6.11 -13.27
C VAL A 288 6.50 -5.36 -12.41
N TRP A 289 7.38 -4.60 -13.06
CA TRP A 289 8.44 -3.82 -12.42
C TRP A 289 8.16 -2.31 -12.41
N ILE A 290 7.23 -1.86 -13.27
CA ILE A 290 6.73 -0.48 -13.27
C ILE A 290 5.38 -0.46 -12.56
N ALA A 291 5.43 -0.44 -11.23
CA ALA A 291 4.23 -0.43 -10.39
C ALA A 291 3.26 0.69 -10.79
N GLU A 292 1.97 0.38 -10.75
CA GLU A 292 0.90 1.37 -10.92
C GLU A 292 0.74 2.12 -9.59
N HIS A 293 1.33 3.31 -9.50
CA HIS A 293 1.30 4.07 -8.25
C HIS A 293 -0.13 4.46 -7.86
N ARG A 294 -0.57 3.94 -6.70
CA ARG A 294 -1.43 4.66 -5.75
C ARG A 294 -0.95 4.36 -4.33
N GLN A 295 0.11 5.06 -3.93
CA GLN A 295 0.77 4.90 -2.64
C GLN A 295 -0.13 5.28 -1.44
N SER A 296 -1.10 6.18 -1.63
CA SER A 296 -1.86 6.78 -0.52
C SER A 296 -2.77 5.79 0.21
N SER A 297 -3.50 4.92 -0.51
CA SER A 297 -4.28 3.84 0.13
C SER A 297 -3.39 2.79 0.77
N MET A 298 -2.20 2.56 0.22
CA MET A 298 -1.28 1.54 0.70
C MET A 298 -0.59 1.95 1.99
N ASN A 299 -0.19 3.22 2.15
CA ASN A 299 0.40 3.71 3.40
C ASN A 299 -0.57 3.55 4.57
N ASN A 300 -1.86 3.80 4.36
CA ASN A 300 -2.88 3.56 5.39
C ASN A 300 -3.03 2.07 5.74
N LEU A 301 -2.97 1.17 4.75
CA LEU A 301 -3.01 -0.27 4.98
C LEU A 301 -1.74 -0.79 5.67
N LYS A 302 -0.56 -0.31 5.25
CA LYS A 302 0.73 -0.55 5.91
C LYS A 302 0.69 -0.10 7.36
N ALA A 303 0.13 1.08 7.62
CA ALA A 303 -0.05 1.58 8.96
C ALA A 303 -1.08 0.78 9.76
N ALA A 304 -2.13 0.24 9.13
CA ALA A 304 -3.08 -0.61 9.83
C ALA A 304 -2.53 -2.00 10.16
N TRP A 305 -1.55 -2.48 9.38
CA TRP A 305 -1.00 -3.83 9.49
C TRP A 305 0.53 -3.90 9.45
N PRO A 306 1.31 -3.10 10.22
CA PRO A 306 2.77 -3.01 10.02
C PRO A 306 3.45 -4.37 10.14
N ALA A 307 3.02 -5.16 11.12
CA ALA A 307 3.34 -6.57 11.32
C ALA A 307 3.30 -7.43 10.04
N ALA A 308 2.23 -7.29 9.26
CA ALA A 308 2.03 -8.08 8.05
C ALA A 308 3.01 -7.70 6.94
N PHE A 309 3.31 -6.40 6.83
CA PHE A 309 4.23 -5.87 5.82
C PHE A 309 5.69 -6.08 6.21
N ASP A 310 6.03 -6.09 7.50
CA ASP A 310 7.35 -6.53 7.96
C ASP A 310 7.57 -8.02 7.64
N MET A 311 6.56 -8.87 7.88
CA MET A 311 6.62 -10.29 7.48
C MET A 311 6.78 -10.45 5.96
N SER A 312 6.10 -9.61 5.16
CA SER A 312 6.26 -9.66 3.70
C SER A 312 7.67 -9.28 3.27
N LEU A 313 8.28 -8.26 3.90
CA LEU A 313 9.64 -7.83 3.60
C LEU A 313 10.69 -8.89 3.96
N HIS A 314 10.56 -9.52 5.14
CA HIS A 314 11.40 -10.66 5.50
C HIS A 314 11.20 -11.86 4.58
N PHE A 315 9.95 -12.18 4.22
CA PHE A 315 9.65 -13.26 3.28
C PHE A 315 10.28 -13.00 1.90
N ILE A 316 10.20 -11.78 1.39
CA ILE A 316 10.81 -11.39 0.10
C ILE A 316 12.33 -11.47 0.17
N THR A 317 12.93 -11.09 1.29
CA THR A 317 14.37 -11.21 1.50
C THR A 317 14.81 -12.67 1.43
N LEU A 318 14.12 -13.57 2.16
CA LEU A 318 14.37 -15.01 2.09
C LEU A 318 14.17 -15.56 0.67
N LEU A 319 13.13 -15.11 -0.03
CA LEU A 319 12.85 -15.55 -1.40
C LEU A 319 13.94 -15.10 -2.38
N ARG A 320 14.46 -13.88 -2.25
CA ARG A 320 15.60 -13.38 -3.06
C ARG A 320 16.87 -14.19 -2.78
N GLU A 321 17.20 -14.43 -1.51
CA GLU A 321 18.40 -15.17 -1.12
C GLU A 321 18.38 -16.64 -1.57
N GLN A 322 17.20 -17.26 -1.61
CA GLN A 322 17.09 -18.71 -1.86
C GLN A 322 16.70 -19.09 -3.27
N LEU A 323 15.92 -18.25 -3.95
CA LEU A 323 15.34 -18.57 -5.25
C LEU A 323 15.78 -17.60 -6.36
N ASP A 324 16.57 -16.57 -6.03
CA ASP A 324 17.05 -15.53 -6.97
C ASP A 324 15.91 -14.89 -7.78
N ILE A 325 14.77 -14.65 -7.13
CA ILE A 325 13.59 -14.08 -7.77
C ILE A 325 13.57 -12.56 -7.52
N PRO A 326 13.62 -11.73 -8.57
CA PRO A 326 13.50 -10.29 -8.44
C PRO A 326 12.02 -9.89 -8.31
N LEU A 327 11.47 -9.99 -7.10
CA LEU A 327 10.16 -9.39 -6.76
C LEU A 327 10.32 -7.92 -6.38
N PHE A 328 9.43 -7.09 -6.92
CA PHE A 328 9.41 -5.64 -6.69
C PHE A 328 8.17 -5.14 -5.95
N ASP A 329 7.11 -5.94 -5.84
CA ASP A 329 5.89 -5.58 -5.11
C ASP A 329 5.86 -6.26 -3.73
N SER A 330 6.26 -5.52 -2.70
CA SER A 330 6.17 -5.97 -1.31
C SER A 330 4.77 -5.90 -0.72
N ASP A 331 3.91 -5.11 -1.34
CA ASP A 331 2.73 -4.59 -0.70
C ASP A 331 1.57 -5.56 -0.83
N LEU A 332 1.41 -6.17 -2.02
CA LEU A 332 0.43 -7.22 -2.23
C LEU A 332 0.70 -8.47 -1.39
N ILE A 333 1.97 -8.81 -1.15
CA ILE A 333 2.34 -9.92 -0.25
C ILE A 333 1.96 -9.57 1.20
N GLY A 334 2.19 -8.32 1.62
CA GLY A 334 1.77 -7.81 2.93
C GLY A 334 0.27 -7.96 3.16
N LEU A 335 -0.57 -7.76 2.14
CA LEU A 335 -2.01 -7.98 2.25
C LEU A 335 -2.40 -9.44 2.51
N TYR A 336 -1.67 -10.41 1.95
CA TYR A 336 -1.95 -11.83 2.24
C TYR A 336 -1.63 -12.17 3.70
N PHE A 337 -0.54 -11.63 4.25
CA PHE A 337 -0.22 -11.75 5.67
C PHE A 337 -1.27 -11.06 6.55
N ALA A 338 -1.73 -9.86 6.18
CA ALA A 338 -2.77 -9.14 6.92
C ALA A 338 -4.07 -9.95 6.98
N CYS A 339 -4.49 -10.50 5.83
CA CYS A 339 -5.65 -11.39 5.77
C CYS A 339 -5.46 -12.66 6.61
N ALA A 340 -4.27 -13.23 6.68
CA ALA A 340 -4.00 -14.39 7.52
C ALA A 340 -4.04 -14.05 9.01
N LEU A 341 -3.48 -12.91 9.41
CA LEU A 341 -3.56 -12.41 10.79
C LEU A 341 -5.02 -12.22 11.23
N GLU A 342 -5.85 -11.60 10.38
CA GLU A 342 -7.27 -11.38 10.68
C GLU A 342 -8.06 -12.70 10.81
N ARG A 343 -7.76 -13.70 9.96
CA ARG A 343 -8.41 -15.02 10.03
C ARG A 343 -8.08 -15.79 11.31
N HIS A 344 -6.84 -15.68 11.80
CA HIS A 344 -6.34 -16.41 12.96
C HIS A 344 -6.44 -15.63 14.28
N GLN A 345 -7.19 -14.53 14.30
CA GLN A 345 -7.56 -13.86 15.52
C GLN A 345 -8.64 -14.69 16.25
N ASN A 346 -8.22 -15.61 17.12
CA ASN A 346 -9.12 -16.61 17.73
C ASN A 346 -9.88 -16.13 18.99
N GLU A 347 -9.49 -14.99 19.58
CA GLU A 347 -10.11 -14.52 20.82
C GLU A 347 -11.38 -13.70 20.53
N ARG A 348 -12.53 -14.26 20.90
CA ARG A 348 -13.80 -13.54 20.86
C ARG A 348 -13.90 -12.60 22.05
N GLN A 349 -13.94 -11.31 21.78
CA GLN A 349 -13.99 -10.30 22.83
C GLN A 349 -15.40 -10.19 23.42
N PRO A 350 -15.55 -10.15 24.76
CA PRO A 350 -16.86 -10.09 25.40
C PRO A 350 -17.48 -8.69 25.25
N ILE A 351 -18.72 -8.67 24.77
CA ILE A 351 -19.58 -7.49 24.70
C ILE A 351 -20.84 -7.79 25.50
N ILE A 352 -21.30 -6.85 26.32
CA ILE A 352 -22.56 -7.03 27.05
C ILE A 352 -23.68 -6.33 26.30
N LEU A 353 -24.75 -7.05 25.98
CA LEU A 353 -26.00 -6.49 25.47
C LEU A 353 -26.99 -6.37 26.62
N LEU A 354 -27.20 -5.14 27.10
CA LEU A 354 -28.23 -4.84 28.09
C LEU A 354 -29.58 -4.69 27.37
N SER A 355 -30.48 -5.66 27.53
CA SER A 355 -31.82 -5.63 26.93
C SER A 355 -32.83 -6.33 27.83
N ASP A 356 -33.91 -5.62 28.15
CA ASP A 356 -35.02 -6.11 28.96
C ASP A 356 -36.01 -7.00 28.16
N GLN A 357 -35.89 -7.05 26.84
CA GLN A 357 -36.76 -7.81 25.95
C GLN A 357 -36.05 -9.01 25.30
N ASN A 358 -36.40 -10.23 25.72
CA ASN A 358 -35.73 -11.46 25.28
C ASN A 358 -35.66 -11.65 23.75
N ALA A 359 -36.76 -11.40 23.03
CA ALA A 359 -36.78 -11.61 21.58
C ALA A 359 -35.85 -10.61 20.85
N ILE A 360 -35.82 -9.36 21.30
CA ILE A 360 -34.95 -8.32 20.73
C ILE A 360 -33.48 -8.60 21.11
N ALA A 361 -33.22 -9.03 22.35
CA ALA A 361 -31.89 -9.41 22.80
C ALA A 361 -31.30 -10.53 21.93
N THR A 362 -32.07 -11.58 21.66
CA THR A 362 -31.63 -12.71 20.83
C THR A 362 -31.37 -12.32 19.37
N ILE A 363 -32.27 -11.55 18.74
CA ILE A 363 -32.06 -11.16 17.33
C ILE A 363 -30.88 -10.20 17.18
N ASN A 364 -30.68 -9.30 18.14
CA ASN A 364 -29.54 -8.38 18.15
C ASN A 364 -28.24 -9.12 18.42
N GLN A 365 -28.21 -10.08 19.36
CA GLN A 365 -27.06 -10.97 19.56
C GLN A 365 -26.67 -11.68 18.25
N LEU A 366 -27.64 -12.30 17.56
CA LEU A 366 -27.37 -13.00 16.30
C LEU A 366 -26.87 -12.05 15.20
N ALA A 367 -27.45 -10.85 15.10
CA ALA A 367 -27.02 -9.85 14.11
C ALA A 367 -25.58 -9.37 14.38
N ILE A 368 -25.26 -9.09 15.65
CA ILE A 368 -23.93 -8.64 16.07
C ILE A 368 -22.91 -9.75 15.84
N GLU A 369 -23.15 -10.97 16.34
CA GLU A 369 -22.19 -12.07 16.19
C GLU A 369 -22.01 -12.53 14.74
N ARG A 370 -22.98 -12.27 13.86
CA ARG A 370 -22.86 -12.51 12.42
C ARG A 370 -21.99 -11.47 11.72
N ASP A 371 -22.23 -10.19 12.00
CA ASP A 371 -21.67 -9.10 11.21
C ASP A 371 -20.43 -8.45 11.84
N VAL A 372 -20.21 -8.65 13.15
CA VAL A 372 -19.06 -8.14 13.90
C VAL A 372 -18.13 -9.33 14.19
N LEU A 373 -17.00 -9.37 13.47
CA LEU A 373 -15.99 -10.42 13.63
C LEU A 373 -15.42 -10.44 15.05
N HIS A 374 -15.06 -11.63 15.53
CA HIS A 374 -14.31 -11.83 16.77
C HIS A 374 -14.96 -11.25 18.03
N CYS A 375 -16.29 -11.20 18.08
CA CYS A 375 -17.03 -10.82 19.28
C CYS A 375 -17.85 -11.99 19.87
N ARG A 376 -18.13 -11.91 21.17
CA ARG A 376 -19.08 -12.77 21.87
C ARG A 376 -20.03 -11.88 22.63
N VAL A 377 -21.33 -12.02 22.36
CA VAL A 377 -22.35 -11.20 23.02
C VAL A 377 -22.88 -11.94 24.25
N ILE A 378 -22.80 -11.29 25.40
CA ILE A 378 -23.33 -11.74 26.68
C ILE A 378 -24.57 -10.88 26.97
N ILE A 379 -25.73 -11.51 27.16
CA ILE A 379 -26.98 -10.78 27.40
C ILE A 379 -27.12 -10.49 28.90
N ALA A 380 -27.32 -9.22 29.25
CA ALA A 380 -27.78 -8.80 30.56
C ALA A 380 -29.24 -8.30 30.45
N ARG A 381 -30.14 -8.80 31.28
CA ARG A 381 -31.57 -8.46 31.24
C ARG A 381 -31.99 -7.37 32.22
N SER A 382 -31.09 -7.02 33.13
CA SER A 382 -31.31 -6.00 34.15
C SER A 382 -29.99 -5.32 34.51
N LEU A 383 -30.07 -4.16 35.19
CA LEU A 383 -28.89 -3.48 35.71
C LEU A 383 -28.14 -4.35 36.74
N SER A 384 -28.86 -5.11 37.58
CA SER A 384 -28.24 -6.01 38.55
C SER A 384 -27.43 -7.13 37.88
N GLU A 385 -27.96 -7.70 36.79
CA GLU A 385 -27.26 -8.71 36.00
C GLU A 385 -26.06 -8.13 35.27
N LEU A 386 -26.18 -6.89 34.74
CA LEU A 386 -25.05 -6.17 34.16
C LEU A 386 -23.91 -5.97 35.17
N VAL A 387 -24.23 -5.56 36.40
CA VAL A 387 -23.23 -5.39 37.47
C VAL A 387 -22.55 -6.71 37.81
N ALA A 388 -23.34 -7.78 38.01
CA ALA A 388 -22.80 -9.10 38.32
C ALA A 388 -21.86 -9.64 37.22
N ILE A 389 -22.23 -9.50 35.95
CA ILE A 389 -21.37 -9.93 34.82
C ILE A 389 -20.07 -9.12 34.82
N ARG A 390 -20.12 -7.82 35.13
CA ARG A 390 -18.93 -6.94 35.16
C ARG A 390 -17.97 -7.23 36.31
N GLU A 391 -18.42 -7.90 37.37
CA GLU A 391 -17.53 -8.37 38.44
C GLU A 391 -16.69 -9.57 37.99
N GLU A 392 -17.19 -10.37 37.04
CA GLU A 392 -16.51 -11.57 36.53
C GLU A 392 -15.75 -11.33 35.21
N ILE A 393 -16.27 -10.46 34.35
CA ILE A 393 -15.80 -10.23 32.99
C ILE A 393 -15.71 -8.73 32.74
N GLU A 394 -14.57 -8.27 32.25
CA GLU A 394 -14.43 -6.88 31.76
C GLU A 394 -14.87 -6.81 30.28
N PRO A 395 -16.03 -6.23 29.96
CA PRO A 395 -16.50 -6.14 28.57
C PRO A 395 -15.79 -4.99 27.84
N LEU A 396 -15.57 -5.17 26.52
CA LEU A 396 -15.07 -4.07 25.69
C LEU A 396 -16.14 -3.01 25.39
N LEU A 397 -17.40 -3.43 25.35
CA LEU A 397 -18.52 -2.56 25.03
C LEU A 397 -19.79 -3.07 25.75
N ILE A 398 -20.59 -2.12 26.20
CA ILE A 398 -21.95 -2.34 26.68
C ILE A 398 -22.92 -1.75 25.66
N ILE A 399 -23.74 -2.58 25.04
CA ILE A 399 -24.80 -2.12 24.15
C ILE A 399 -26.05 -1.98 25.00
N ASN A 400 -26.41 -0.73 25.31
CA ASN A 400 -27.65 -0.43 26.00
C ASN A 400 -28.81 -0.42 24.98
N ASN A 401 -29.55 -1.52 24.95
CA ASN A 401 -30.76 -1.72 24.16
C ASN A 401 -32.01 -1.79 25.05
N SER A 402 -31.97 -1.06 26.17
CA SER A 402 -33.03 -1.02 27.16
C SER A 402 -33.49 0.43 27.39
N HIS A 403 -34.48 0.59 28.26
CA HIS A 403 -34.94 1.89 28.74
C HIS A 403 -34.10 2.43 29.91
N TYR A 404 -33.16 1.64 30.45
CA TYR A 404 -32.34 2.06 31.59
C TYR A 404 -31.37 3.18 31.20
N LEU A 405 -31.26 4.19 32.07
CA LEU A 405 -30.19 5.18 31.99
C LEU A 405 -28.96 4.61 32.68
N LEU A 406 -27.87 4.50 31.95
CA LEU A 406 -26.58 4.16 32.52
C LEU A 406 -25.94 5.45 33.05
N ASP A 407 -25.29 5.34 34.21
CA ASP A 407 -24.51 6.43 34.79
C ASP A 407 -23.32 6.77 33.86
N ASP A 408 -22.89 8.03 33.85
CA ASP A 408 -21.70 8.47 33.12
C ASP A 408 -20.43 7.74 33.61
N ALA A 409 -20.47 7.19 34.83
CA ALA A 409 -19.42 6.31 35.37
C ALA A 409 -19.34 4.92 34.69
N VAL A 410 -20.38 4.52 33.95
CA VAL A 410 -20.35 3.32 33.11
C VAL A 410 -19.61 3.67 31.82
N ASN A 411 -18.30 3.44 31.82
CA ASN A 411 -17.52 3.60 30.60
C ASN A 411 -18.00 2.60 29.53
N ASN A 412 -17.90 3.02 28.27
CA ASN A 412 -17.93 2.14 27.09
C ASN A 412 -19.31 1.58 26.76
N TYR A 413 -20.33 2.43 26.76
CA TYR A 413 -21.63 2.04 26.25
C TYR A 413 -22.04 2.81 25.00
N ILE A 414 -22.80 2.12 24.15
CA ILE A 414 -23.58 2.73 23.07
C ILE A 414 -25.05 2.48 23.34
N THR A 415 -25.90 3.45 23.00
CA THR A 415 -27.35 3.27 23.08
C THR A 415 -27.89 2.93 21.70
N VAL A 416 -28.49 1.75 21.57
CA VAL A 416 -29.19 1.31 20.36
C VAL A 416 -30.66 1.19 20.70
N LYS A 417 -31.54 1.88 19.98
CA LYS A 417 -32.99 1.75 20.17
C LYS A 417 -33.53 0.67 19.23
N ASN A 418 -34.34 -0.25 19.75
CA ASN A 418 -35.01 -1.33 18.99
C ASN A 418 -34.05 -2.36 18.36
N ILE A 419 -34.49 -3.04 17.29
CA ILE A 419 -33.65 -3.99 16.53
C ILE A 419 -32.50 -3.23 15.86
N ILE A 420 -31.29 -3.78 15.99
CA ILE A 420 -30.09 -3.15 15.46
C ILE A 420 -30.11 -3.08 13.94
N THR A 421 -29.77 -1.92 13.40
CA THR A 421 -29.69 -1.67 11.95
C THR A 421 -28.25 -1.85 11.46
N ALA A 422 -28.06 -1.89 10.13
CA ALA A 422 -26.71 -1.91 9.54
C ALA A 422 -25.85 -0.72 10.01
N ALA A 423 -26.43 0.47 10.15
CA ALA A 423 -25.72 1.64 10.69
C ALA A 423 -25.31 1.43 12.16
N GLY A 424 -26.16 0.80 12.97
CA GLY A 424 -25.82 0.43 14.35
C GLY A 424 -24.71 -0.62 14.44
N ILE A 425 -24.69 -1.59 13.51
CA ILE A 425 -23.60 -2.56 13.40
C ILE A 425 -22.28 -1.88 13.03
N GLU A 426 -22.28 -0.93 12.09
CA GLU A 426 -21.06 -0.17 11.76
C GLU A 426 -20.58 0.71 12.93
N GLN A 427 -21.50 1.28 13.71
CA GLN A 427 -21.15 1.99 14.94
C GLN A 427 -20.46 1.07 15.96
N ILE A 428 -20.95 -0.16 16.14
CA ILE A 428 -20.31 -1.17 17.00
C ILE A 428 -18.91 -1.49 16.50
N LYS A 429 -18.76 -1.79 15.20
CA LYS A 429 -17.45 -2.11 14.60
C LYS A 429 -16.45 -0.98 14.81
N HIS A 430 -16.85 0.25 14.55
CA HIS A 430 -16.01 1.43 14.74
C HIS A 430 -15.58 1.60 16.21
N PHE A 431 -16.51 1.42 17.13
CA PHE A 431 -16.23 1.48 18.56
C PHE A 431 -15.25 0.38 18.99
N LEU A 432 -15.50 -0.88 18.66
CA LEU A 432 -14.64 -2.00 19.04
C LEU A 432 -13.24 -1.91 18.44
N ALA A 433 -13.09 -1.31 17.26
CA ALA A 433 -11.78 -1.15 16.63
C ALA A 433 -10.86 -0.16 17.36
N THR A 434 -11.42 0.80 18.12
CA THR A 434 -10.67 1.98 18.60
C THR A 434 -10.83 2.28 20.09
N ALA A 435 -11.92 1.83 20.72
CA ALA A 435 -12.32 2.26 22.06
C ALA A 435 -11.32 1.93 23.16
N PHE A 436 -10.72 0.74 23.14
CA PHE A 436 -9.74 0.34 24.16
C PHE A 436 -8.50 1.24 24.17
N ILE A 437 -8.07 1.70 22.98
CA ILE A 437 -6.85 2.51 22.84
C ILE A 437 -7.15 3.98 23.15
N ARG A 438 -8.27 4.50 22.64
CA ARG A 438 -8.68 5.90 22.84
C ARG A 438 -8.86 6.30 24.29
N GLN A 439 -9.25 5.36 25.15
CA GLN A 439 -9.62 5.65 26.53
C GLN A 439 -8.47 5.55 27.52
N GLN A 440 -7.46 4.77 27.19
CA GLN A 440 -6.26 4.60 28.00
C GLN A 440 -5.01 4.65 27.11
N PRO A 441 -4.83 5.68 26.28
CA PRO A 441 -3.68 5.77 25.39
C PRO A 441 -2.37 5.79 26.18
N GLU A 442 -2.36 6.23 27.44
CA GLU A 442 -1.20 6.25 28.35
C GLU A 442 -0.65 4.86 28.63
N ARG A 443 -1.48 3.80 28.50
CA ARG A 443 -1.02 2.42 28.66
C ARG A 443 -0.09 1.98 27.55
N PHE A 444 -0.21 2.62 26.39
CA PHE A 444 0.52 2.30 25.17
C PHE A 444 1.60 3.33 24.88
N PHE A 445 1.34 4.60 25.16
CA PHE A 445 2.23 5.72 24.87
C PHE A 445 2.74 6.33 26.18
N SER A 446 4.03 6.14 26.44
CA SER A 446 4.64 6.48 27.71
C SER A 446 5.20 7.91 27.71
N ALA A 447 4.82 8.72 28.69
CA ALA A 447 5.47 10.01 28.97
C ALA A 447 6.97 9.82 29.26
N PRO A 448 7.37 8.88 30.17
CA PRO A 448 8.76 8.47 30.29
C PRO A 448 9.28 7.89 28.96
N GLY A 449 10.36 8.47 28.43
CA GLY A 449 10.95 8.11 27.14
C GLY A 449 10.42 8.93 25.97
N SER A 450 9.42 9.77 26.17
CA SER A 450 9.02 10.81 25.20
C SER A 450 9.83 12.09 25.44
N PHE A 451 10.43 12.66 24.39
CA PHE A 451 11.32 13.82 24.53
C PHE A 451 11.45 14.64 23.24
N HIS A 452 12.12 15.79 23.32
CA HIS A 452 12.49 16.59 22.16
C HIS A 452 13.91 16.24 21.68
N TYR A 453 14.06 15.85 20.41
CA TYR A 453 15.36 15.55 19.81
C TYR A 453 15.84 16.74 18.96
N SER A 454 16.98 17.30 19.36
CA SER A 454 17.57 18.47 18.71
C SER A 454 18.44 18.12 17.51
N ASN A 455 17.79 17.72 16.41
CA ASN A 455 18.48 17.40 15.16
C ASN A 455 19.00 18.66 14.42
N VAL A 456 20.07 18.48 13.64
CA VAL A 456 20.63 19.53 12.77
C VAL A 456 20.11 19.43 11.34
N ARG A 457 20.15 20.56 10.62
CA ARG A 457 19.70 20.59 9.21
C ARG A 457 20.58 19.68 8.35
N GLY A 458 19.94 18.72 7.67
CA GLY A 458 20.64 17.75 6.81
C GLY A 458 21.19 16.52 7.54
N GLU A 459 20.90 16.36 8.83
CA GLU A 459 21.20 15.11 9.56
C GLU A 459 20.47 13.93 8.91
N SER A 460 21.18 12.80 8.73
CA SER A 460 20.59 11.65 8.04
C SER A 460 19.62 10.90 8.95
N TRP A 461 18.55 10.35 8.35
CA TRP A 461 17.54 9.57 9.07
C TRP A 461 18.17 8.43 9.90
N GLN A 462 19.12 7.71 9.32
CA GLN A 462 19.82 6.63 10.00
C GLN A 462 20.61 7.10 11.24
N HIS A 463 21.14 8.32 11.21
CA HIS A 463 21.81 8.90 12.36
C HIS A 463 20.80 9.26 13.45
N ILE A 464 19.72 9.95 13.10
CA ILE A 464 18.65 10.36 14.01
C ILE A 464 18.08 9.14 14.74
N THR A 465 17.65 8.11 14.01
CA THR A 465 17.07 6.89 14.59
C THR A 465 18.05 6.20 15.53
N ARG A 466 19.34 6.14 15.17
CA ARG A 466 20.39 5.54 16.02
C ARG A 466 20.57 6.31 17.33
N GLN A 467 20.57 7.63 17.32
CA GLN A 467 20.71 8.45 18.52
C GLN A 467 19.48 8.37 19.43
N ILE A 468 18.27 8.44 18.85
CA ILE A 468 17.02 8.27 19.60
C ILE A 468 17.00 6.91 20.30
N CYS A 469 17.30 5.82 19.56
CA CYS A 469 17.37 4.49 20.15
C CYS A 469 18.44 4.39 21.24
N ALA A 470 19.63 4.95 21.03
CA ALA A 470 20.71 4.93 22.03
C ALA A 470 20.28 5.63 23.34
N GLN A 471 19.57 6.76 23.23
CA GLN A 471 19.03 7.47 24.39
C GLN A 471 17.97 6.64 25.12
N LEU A 472 17.03 6.02 24.39
CA LEU A 472 16.01 5.15 24.99
C LEU A 472 16.61 3.92 25.68
N VAL A 473 17.68 3.35 25.14
CA VAL A 473 18.43 2.25 25.77
C VAL A 473 19.12 2.72 27.06
N ALA A 474 19.78 3.87 27.02
CA ALA A 474 20.44 4.45 28.20
C ALA A 474 19.46 4.77 29.34
N GLN A 475 18.21 5.10 28.99
CA GLN A 475 17.12 5.34 29.93
C GLN A 475 16.35 4.07 30.32
N HIS A 476 16.77 2.89 29.83
CA HIS A 476 16.12 1.60 30.07
C HIS A 476 14.66 1.51 29.59
N HIS A 477 14.27 2.32 28.61
CA HIS A 477 12.93 2.28 28.00
C HIS A 477 12.82 1.19 26.94
N ILE A 478 13.90 0.90 26.22
CA ILE A 478 14.03 -0.21 25.26
C ILE A 478 15.32 -0.99 25.52
N THR A 479 15.41 -2.22 25.02
CA THR A 479 16.62 -3.04 25.07
C THR A 479 17.57 -2.73 23.90
N ALA A 480 18.85 -3.11 24.04
CA ALA A 480 19.81 -2.97 22.94
C ALA A 480 19.42 -3.80 21.70
N ASP A 481 18.77 -4.95 21.92
CA ASP A 481 18.27 -5.84 20.88
C ASP A 481 17.07 -5.21 20.13
N GLU A 482 16.12 -4.62 20.87
CA GLU A 482 15.03 -3.82 20.28
C GLU A 482 15.58 -2.66 19.44
N ALA A 483 16.55 -1.91 19.97
CA ALA A 483 17.19 -0.82 19.25
C ALA A 483 17.85 -1.30 17.94
N GLN A 484 18.55 -2.43 17.96
CA GLN A 484 19.18 -3.00 16.76
C GLN A 484 18.14 -3.40 15.71
N ARG A 485 17.05 -4.04 16.12
CA ARG A 485 15.95 -4.42 15.21
C ARG A 485 15.28 -3.20 14.57
N ILE A 486 15.00 -2.16 15.37
CA ILE A 486 14.44 -0.90 14.85
C ILE A 486 15.37 -0.28 13.81
N ILE A 487 16.67 -0.17 14.10
CA ILE A 487 17.65 0.43 13.19
C ILE A 487 17.81 -0.40 11.90
N ALA A 488 17.82 -1.73 12.02
CA ALA A 488 17.91 -2.62 10.87
C ALA A 488 16.69 -2.43 9.95
N ARG A 489 15.48 -2.47 10.53
CA ARG A 489 14.22 -2.27 9.82
C ARG A 489 14.18 -0.92 9.11
N GLU A 490 14.53 0.17 9.80
CA GLU A 490 14.53 1.50 9.18
C GLU A 490 15.58 1.64 8.05
N GLY A 491 16.58 0.75 8.02
CA GLY A 491 17.55 0.65 6.94
C GLY A 491 17.06 -0.11 5.70
N GLU A 492 15.93 -0.82 5.77
CA GLU A 492 15.39 -1.59 4.63
C GLU A 492 14.70 -0.69 3.58
N GLY A 493 14.47 0.59 3.88
CA GLY A 493 14.00 1.60 2.93
C GLY A 493 12.48 1.69 2.76
N GLU A 494 11.69 0.86 3.45
CA GLU A 494 10.22 0.92 3.52
C GLU A 494 9.75 1.52 4.86
N ASN A 495 10.26 2.71 5.18
CA ASN A 495 9.96 3.41 6.43
C ASN A 495 8.46 3.71 6.53
N LEU A 496 7.86 3.37 7.68
CA LEU A 496 6.44 3.60 7.92
C LEU A 496 6.24 5.07 8.32
N ILE A 497 5.57 5.84 7.47
CA ILE A 497 5.29 7.25 7.68
C ILE A 497 3.79 7.47 7.57
N VAL A 498 3.23 8.15 8.58
CA VAL A 498 1.82 8.50 8.65
C VAL A 498 1.71 9.98 9.00
N ASN A 499 1.26 10.80 8.05
CA ASN A 499 0.98 12.22 8.23
C ASN A 499 2.03 12.98 9.05
N ARG A 500 3.26 13.16 8.52
CA ARG A 500 4.40 13.82 9.18
C ARG A 500 5.01 13.08 10.39
N LEU A 501 4.48 11.92 10.79
CA LEU A 501 5.02 11.08 11.86
C LEU A 501 5.69 9.84 11.27
N ALA A 502 6.99 9.64 11.54
CA ALA A 502 7.65 8.38 11.27
C ALA A 502 7.40 7.40 12.42
N ILE A 503 7.17 6.12 12.13
CA ILE A 503 6.89 5.09 13.14
C ILE A 503 7.91 3.95 13.04
N PRO A 504 9.18 4.14 13.49
CA PRO A 504 10.13 3.05 13.64
C PRO A 504 9.64 2.04 14.66
N HIS A 505 9.62 0.76 14.29
CA HIS A 505 9.07 -0.27 15.16
C HIS A 505 9.84 -1.60 15.09
N CYS A 506 9.64 -2.42 16.11
CA CYS A 506 10.08 -3.80 16.12
C CYS A 506 9.15 -4.69 16.95
N TRP A 507 9.23 -5.99 16.70
CA TRP A 507 8.77 -7.01 17.61
C TRP A 507 9.72 -7.15 18.79
N SER A 508 9.17 -7.12 19.98
CA SER A 508 9.89 -7.35 21.23
C SER A 508 9.65 -8.78 21.72
N GLU A 509 10.73 -9.43 22.13
CA GLU A 509 10.68 -10.71 22.86
C GLU A 509 10.37 -10.53 24.35
N GLN A 510 10.23 -9.29 24.82
CA GLN A 510 9.75 -9.07 26.18
C GLN A 510 8.26 -9.43 26.26
N GLU A 511 7.86 -10.17 27.30
CA GLU A 511 6.45 -10.42 27.67
C GLU A 511 5.75 -9.15 28.21
N ARG A 512 6.14 -7.97 27.71
CA ARG A 512 5.57 -6.67 28.08
C ARG A 512 4.66 -6.20 26.97
N ARG A 513 3.53 -5.60 27.37
CA ARG A 513 2.61 -4.85 26.52
C ARG A 513 3.34 -3.86 25.60
N PHE A 514 2.65 -3.46 24.54
CA PHE A 514 3.08 -2.44 23.60
C PHE A 514 3.60 -1.20 24.30
N ARG A 515 4.74 -0.70 23.82
CA ARG A 515 5.39 0.52 24.30
C ARG A 515 5.65 1.46 23.15
N GLY A 516 5.06 2.65 23.21
CA GLY A 516 5.25 3.74 22.27
C GLY A 516 5.90 4.94 22.97
N PHE A 517 6.86 5.57 22.29
CA PHE A 517 7.57 6.75 22.78
C PHE A 517 7.52 7.84 21.72
N PHE A 518 6.95 9.00 22.06
CA PHE A 518 6.75 10.11 21.13
C PHE A 518 7.90 11.12 21.22
N ILE A 519 8.53 11.40 20.09
CA ILE A 519 9.68 12.29 19.98
C ILE A 519 9.38 13.39 18.98
N THR A 520 9.60 14.65 19.37
CA THR A 520 9.52 15.79 18.45
C THR A 520 10.90 16.10 17.89
N LEU A 521 10.99 16.45 16.60
CA LEU A 521 12.24 16.87 15.96
C LEU A 521 12.35 18.40 15.94
N ALA A 522 13.54 18.93 16.23
CA ALA A 522 13.82 20.36 16.14
C ALA A 522 13.73 20.93 14.72
N GLN A 523 14.05 20.13 13.70
CA GLN A 523 13.95 20.50 12.30
C GLN A 523 13.25 19.37 11.52
N PRO A 524 12.38 19.69 10.53
CA PRO A 524 11.80 18.69 9.66
C PRO A 524 12.87 17.94 8.87
N VAL A 525 12.66 16.64 8.66
CA VAL A 525 13.57 15.74 7.93
C VAL A 525 12.80 15.12 6.77
N GLU A 526 13.47 14.83 5.66
CA GLU A 526 12.87 14.13 4.53
C GLU A 526 13.29 12.66 4.54
N VAL A 527 12.31 11.76 4.53
CA VAL A 527 12.50 10.31 4.50
C VAL A 527 11.56 9.75 3.44
N ASN A 528 12.10 9.01 2.47
CA ASN A 528 11.32 8.47 1.33
C ASN A 528 10.44 9.51 0.61
N ASN A 529 10.96 10.73 0.44
CA ASN A 529 10.27 11.88 -0.16
C ASN A 529 9.06 12.38 0.65
N GLU A 530 8.90 11.93 1.89
CA GLU A 530 7.93 12.44 2.84
C GLU A 530 8.65 13.26 3.92
N VAL A 531 8.09 14.43 4.22
CA VAL A 531 8.64 15.29 5.26
C VAL A 531 8.05 14.87 6.60
N ILE A 532 8.93 14.57 7.56
CA ILE A 532 8.60 14.15 8.91
C ILE A 532 9.00 15.22 9.92
N ASN A 533 8.16 15.38 10.94
CA ASN A 533 8.33 16.34 12.04
C ASN A 533 8.51 15.63 13.38
N HIS A 534 7.98 14.42 13.49
CA HIS A 534 7.90 13.65 14.73
C HIS A 534 8.29 12.20 14.48
N VAL A 535 8.68 11.52 15.54
CA VAL A 535 9.02 10.09 15.54
C VAL A 535 8.25 9.40 16.67
N LEU A 536 7.65 8.25 16.38
CA LEU A 536 7.04 7.37 17.36
C LEU A 536 7.77 6.03 17.37
N ILE A 537 8.65 5.82 18.35
CA ILE A 537 9.31 4.52 18.53
C ILE A 537 8.30 3.56 19.13
N ALA A 538 8.01 2.45 18.45
CA ALA A 538 7.05 1.44 18.89
C ALA A 538 7.67 0.05 19.05
N CYS A 539 7.53 -0.53 20.24
CA CYS A 539 7.90 -1.90 20.53
C CYS A 539 6.63 -2.71 20.80
N ALA A 540 6.27 -3.60 19.88
CA ALA A 540 5.10 -4.46 20.02
C ALA A 540 5.51 -5.82 20.60
N ALA A 541 4.74 -6.34 21.55
CA ALA A 541 4.99 -7.69 22.08
C ALA A 541 4.64 -8.74 21.02
N ALA A 542 5.47 -9.76 20.87
CA ALA A 542 5.24 -10.83 19.88
C ALA A 542 3.97 -11.69 20.16
N ASP A 543 3.50 -11.69 21.40
CA ASP A 543 2.33 -12.44 21.88
C ASP A 543 1.05 -11.58 21.94
N ALA A 544 1.17 -10.26 22.03
CA ALA A 544 0.05 -9.34 22.18
C ALA A 544 -0.63 -8.99 20.85
N ARG A 545 -1.22 -10.00 20.18
CA ARG A 545 -1.88 -9.85 18.87
C ARG A 545 -2.97 -8.77 18.83
N HIS A 546 -3.63 -8.48 19.96
CA HIS A 546 -4.64 -7.42 20.08
C HIS A 546 -4.07 -6.01 19.94
N GLU A 547 -2.79 -5.84 20.28
CA GLU A 547 -2.09 -4.56 20.21
C GLU A 547 -1.69 -4.18 18.78
N LEU A 548 -1.86 -5.08 17.80
CA LEU A 548 -1.71 -4.76 16.38
C LEU A 548 -2.70 -3.68 15.92
N LYS A 549 -3.87 -3.58 16.57
CA LYS A 549 -4.85 -2.52 16.29
C LYS A 549 -4.40 -1.13 16.76
N ILE A 550 -3.30 -1.02 17.52
CA ILE A 550 -2.76 0.28 17.94
C ILE A 550 -2.28 1.08 16.72
N PHE A 551 -1.64 0.42 15.76
CA PHE A 551 -1.17 1.10 14.56
C PHE A 551 -2.31 1.53 13.64
N SER A 552 -3.37 0.70 13.50
CA SER A 552 -4.56 1.09 12.73
C SER A 552 -5.31 2.25 13.37
N TYR A 553 -5.43 2.25 14.71
CA TYR A 553 -5.96 3.39 15.46
C TYR A 553 -5.12 4.65 15.23
N LEU A 554 -3.80 4.59 15.42
CA LEU A 554 -2.90 5.72 15.16
C LEU A 554 -3.08 6.26 13.74
N ALA A 555 -3.10 5.38 12.73
CA ALA A 555 -3.31 5.75 11.35
C ALA A 555 -4.63 6.49 11.15
N SER A 556 -5.71 5.95 11.71
CA SER A 556 -7.04 6.53 11.63
C SER A 556 -7.12 7.94 12.24
N VAL A 557 -6.51 8.15 13.41
CA VAL A 557 -6.52 9.45 14.09
C VAL A 557 -5.67 10.44 13.31
N LEU A 558 -4.44 10.06 12.99
CA LEU A 558 -3.49 10.94 12.31
C LEU A 558 -4.02 11.37 10.94
N CYS A 559 -4.63 10.48 10.16
CA CYS A 559 -5.16 10.80 8.83
C CYS A 559 -6.45 11.63 8.85
N GLN A 560 -7.15 11.71 10.00
CA GLN A 560 -8.30 12.61 10.15
C GLN A 560 -7.87 14.08 10.26
N HIS A 561 -6.64 14.35 10.70
CA HIS A 561 -6.13 15.70 10.90
C HIS A 561 -5.31 16.23 9.72
N PRO A 562 -5.35 17.54 9.44
CA PRO A 562 -4.44 18.16 8.47
C PRO A 562 -2.97 17.99 8.87
N ALA A 563 -2.09 17.94 7.87
CA ALA A 563 -0.66 17.73 8.10
C ALA A 563 -0.01 18.86 8.91
N GLU A 564 -0.54 20.08 8.81
CA GLU A 564 -0.08 21.24 9.58
C GLU A 564 -0.37 21.06 11.07
N VAL A 565 -1.54 20.50 11.41
CA VAL A 565 -1.91 20.22 12.82
C VAL A 565 -0.95 19.19 13.43
N ILE A 566 -0.61 18.14 12.68
CA ILE A 566 0.35 17.15 13.16
C ILE A 566 1.76 17.77 13.26
N ALA A 567 2.18 18.58 12.30
CA ALA A 567 3.49 19.23 12.33
C ALA A 567 3.67 20.17 13.54
N GLU A 568 2.59 20.77 14.04
CA GLU A 568 2.59 21.71 15.18
C GLU A 568 2.54 21.05 16.56
N LEU A 569 2.48 19.70 16.66
CA LEU A 569 2.51 19.02 17.96
C LEU A 569 3.78 19.39 18.74
N THR A 570 3.61 19.94 19.93
CA THR A 570 4.72 20.51 20.73
C THR A 570 5.40 19.50 21.65
N GLY A 571 4.81 18.32 21.86
CA GLY A 571 5.34 17.28 22.74
C GLY A 571 4.30 16.23 23.09
N TYR A 572 4.63 15.40 24.09
CA TYR A 572 3.80 14.27 24.53
C TYR A 572 2.36 14.67 24.86
N GLU A 573 2.15 15.71 25.67
CA GLU A 573 0.80 16.13 26.09
C GLU A 573 -0.10 16.48 24.88
N ALA A 574 0.44 17.22 23.91
CA ALA A 574 -0.30 17.57 22.68
C ALA A 574 -0.64 16.33 21.84
N PHE A 575 0.28 15.36 21.79
CA PHE A 575 0.04 14.07 21.13
C PHE A 575 -1.04 13.26 21.84
N MET A 576 -1.03 13.21 23.17
CA MET A 576 -2.05 12.52 23.96
C MET A 576 -3.43 13.16 23.81
N GLU A 577 -3.53 14.49 23.81
CA GLU A 577 -4.79 15.19 23.53
C GLU A 577 -5.34 14.86 22.15
N LEU A 578 -4.47 14.71 21.15
CA LEU A 578 -4.87 14.33 19.79
C LEU A 578 -5.52 12.95 19.80
N LEU A 579 -4.89 11.97 20.46
CA LEU A 579 -5.43 10.60 20.55
C LEU A 579 -6.79 10.58 21.23
N HIS A 580 -6.97 11.26 22.36
CA HIS A 580 -8.28 11.28 23.05
C HIS A 580 -9.44 11.86 22.20
N LYS A 581 -9.12 12.75 21.25
CA LYS A 581 -10.10 13.42 20.37
C LYS A 581 -10.50 12.59 19.14
N GLY A 582 -9.69 11.60 18.74
CA GLY A 582 -10.03 10.64 17.68
C GLY A 582 -10.71 9.41 18.26
#